data_AF-A0A1G1EAY0-F1
#
_entry.id   AF-A0A1G1EAY0-F1
#
_cell.length_a   1.000
_cell.length_b   1.000
_cell.length_c   1.000
_cell.angle_alpha   90.00
_cell.angle_beta   90.00
_cell.angle_gamma   90.00
#
_symmetry.space_group_name_H-M   'P 1'
#
loop_
_entity.id
_entity.type
_entity.pdbx_description
1 polymer ?
#
loop_
_entity_poly.entity_id
_entity_poly.type
_entity_poly.pdbx_seq_one_letter_code
_entity_poly.pdbx_strand_id
1 'polypeptide(L)'
;MPARRMSSTYNEIQLLGVPHYLQGEADGLCVYYAMSMVLVALYPEFHGKIHEAPHYKREGSPVFQILRQRARSDRKFKEEVGDWFFNGMRTTDATRILNKLFCEYYTDCRATNYFIHQRVKCRRMRKRKYNRQLRALERIWNVSDICNAISWHLPVIISGGGIENHAVVAVGWGSEGRSRWITYHDPGLVRSSWDYVRKIFYDDCAAIIPNWECFTEHRPPALITRGKHTEYEVWNPEELGHSK
;
A
#
# COMPACT_ATOMS: atom_id res chain seq x y z
N MET A 1 -22.26 -15.13 26.61
CA MET A 1 -22.50 -15.22 25.16
C MET A 1 -21.17 -15.57 24.49
N PRO A 2 -21.05 -16.67 23.73
CA PRO A 2 -19.78 -16.98 23.08
C PRO A 2 -19.56 -16.01 21.91
N ALA A 3 -18.39 -15.37 21.90
CA ALA A 3 -17.95 -14.51 20.81
C ALA A 3 -18.06 -15.29 19.50
N ARG A 4 -18.89 -14.78 18.56
CA ARG A 4 -18.95 -15.32 17.20
C ARG A 4 -17.53 -15.23 16.63
N ARG A 5 -16.90 -16.39 16.40
CA ARG A 5 -15.74 -16.50 15.52
C ARG A 5 -16.16 -15.92 14.17
N MET A 6 -15.81 -14.66 13.91
CA MET A 6 -15.86 -14.13 12.55
C MET A 6 -14.94 -15.02 11.72
N SER A 7 -15.50 -15.70 10.71
CA SER A 7 -14.72 -16.58 9.87
C SER A 7 -13.65 -15.77 9.15
N SER A 8 -12.46 -16.34 9.01
CA SER A 8 -11.31 -15.79 8.28
C SER A 8 -11.67 -15.23 6.89
N THR A 9 -12.77 -15.72 6.33
CA THR A 9 -13.36 -15.30 5.06
C THR A 9 -13.80 -13.84 5.03
N TYR A 10 -14.32 -13.27 6.12
CA TYR A 10 -15.00 -11.96 6.06
C TYR A 10 -14.03 -10.77 5.85
N ASN A 11 -12.78 -10.88 6.32
CA ASN A 11 -11.76 -9.84 6.14
C ASN A 11 -10.82 -10.13 4.95
N GLU A 12 -10.63 -11.40 4.58
CA GLU A 12 -10.16 -11.75 3.23
C GLU A 12 -11.06 -11.02 2.21
N ILE A 13 -12.38 -11.09 2.37
CA ILE A 13 -13.35 -10.41 1.49
C ILE A 13 -13.18 -8.87 1.45
N GLN A 14 -12.77 -8.19 2.53
CA GLN A 14 -12.61 -6.72 2.52
C GLN A 14 -11.45 -6.23 1.63
N LEU A 15 -10.33 -6.96 1.58
CA LEU A 15 -9.22 -6.64 0.66
C LEU A 15 -9.41 -7.26 -0.74
N LEU A 16 -10.18 -8.34 -0.85
CA LEU A 16 -10.48 -9.07 -2.09
C LEU A 16 -11.57 -8.43 -2.95
N GLY A 17 -12.10 -7.28 -2.55
CA GLY A 17 -13.11 -6.55 -3.31
C GLY A 17 -12.59 -5.56 -4.34
N VAL A 18 -11.30 -5.60 -4.62
CA VAL A 18 -10.68 -4.78 -5.66
C VAL A 18 -10.51 -5.65 -6.90
N PRO A 19 -10.95 -5.22 -8.10
CA PRO A 19 -10.77 -6.01 -9.31
C PRO A 19 -9.29 -6.38 -9.48
N HIS A 20 -8.99 -7.67 -9.59
CA HIS A 20 -7.65 -8.16 -9.92
C HIS A 20 -7.50 -8.20 -11.43
N TYR A 21 -6.34 -7.81 -11.96
CA TYR A 21 -6.06 -7.96 -13.39
C TYR A 21 -5.21 -9.20 -13.64
N LEU A 22 -5.38 -9.83 -14.80
CA LEU A 22 -4.55 -10.97 -15.18
C LEU A 22 -3.11 -10.50 -15.44
N GLN A 23 -2.13 -11.20 -14.85
CA GLN A 23 -0.71 -10.98 -15.16
C GLN A 23 -0.50 -11.12 -16.67
N GLY A 24 -0.04 -10.04 -17.31
CA GLY A 24 0.22 -9.97 -18.76
C GLY A 24 -0.60 -8.93 -19.54
N GLU A 25 -1.61 -8.28 -18.95
CA GLU A 25 -2.47 -7.34 -19.69
C GLU A 25 -2.13 -5.85 -19.51
N ALA A 26 -1.41 -5.44 -18.45
CA ALA A 26 -0.74 -4.13 -18.36
C ALA A 26 0.09 -4.01 -17.06
N ASP A 27 1.42 -3.98 -17.18
CA ASP A 27 2.34 -3.76 -16.05
C ASP A 27 2.05 -2.45 -15.29
N GLY A 28 1.42 -1.48 -15.95
CA GLY A 28 1.12 -0.19 -15.35
C GLY A 28 -0.07 -0.11 -14.40
N LEU A 29 -0.87 -1.17 -14.31
CA LEU A 29 -2.06 -1.19 -13.46
C LEU A 29 -1.77 -1.61 -12.02
N CYS A 30 -0.62 -2.25 -11.74
CA CYS A 30 -0.28 -2.74 -10.40
C CYS A 30 -0.36 -1.64 -9.33
N VAL A 31 0.23 -0.48 -9.58
CA VAL A 31 0.25 0.65 -8.64
C VAL A 31 -1.14 1.21 -8.43
N TYR A 32 -1.95 1.31 -9.49
CA TYR A 32 -3.34 1.78 -9.40
C TYR A 32 -4.21 0.86 -8.53
N TYR A 33 -4.09 -0.45 -8.71
CA TYR A 33 -4.82 -1.41 -7.89
C TYR A 33 -4.28 -1.46 -6.46
N ALA A 34 -2.96 -1.33 -6.27
CA ALA A 34 -2.37 -1.22 -4.95
C ALA A 34 -2.87 0.03 -4.19
N MET A 35 -3.01 1.17 -4.86
CA MET A 35 -3.66 2.37 -4.28
C MET A 35 -5.09 2.06 -3.84
N SER A 36 -5.88 1.41 -4.70
CA SER A 36 -7.27 1.06 -4.38
C SER A 36 -7.36 0.10 -3.19
N MET A 37 -6.47 -0.89 -3.10
CA MET A 37 -6.39 -1.80 -1.95
C MET A 37 -6.04 -1.06 -0.66
N VAL A 38 -5.06 -0.15 -0.69
CA VAL A 38 -4.70 0.66 0.49
C VAL A 38 -5.85 1.55 0.94
N LEU A 39 -6.60 2.14 0.01
CA LEU A 39 -7.78 2.94 0.34
C LEU A 39 -8.83 2.13 1.08
N VAL A 40 -9.15 0.94 0.58
CA VAL A 40 -10.15 0.06 1.23
C VAL A 40 -9.66 -0.42 2.58
N ALA A 41 -8.36 -0.72 2.69
CA ALA A 41 -7.76 -1.15 3.94
C ALA A 41 -7.89 -0.07 5.03
N LEU A 42 -7.62 1.20 4.68
CA LEU A 42 -7.70 2.32 5.61
C LEU A 42 -9.16 2.75 5.86
N TYR A 43 -10.01 2.73 4.83
CA TYR A 43 -11.40 3.19 4.87
C TYR A 43 -12.32 2.20 4.15
N PRO A 44 -12.85 1.19 4.87
CA PRO A 44 -13.68 0.13 4.29
C PRO A 44 -14.96 0.64 3.60
N GLU A 45 -15.42 1.85 3.90
CA GLU A 45 -16.51 2.53 3.18
C GLU A 45 -16.25 2.70 1.67
N PHE A 46 -14.98 2.71 1.24
CA PHE A 46 -14.62 2.71 -0.16
C PHE A 46 -14.80 1.34 -0.84
N HIS A 47 -14.93 0.26 -0.08
CA HIS A 47 -15.06 -1.10 -0.61
C HIS A 47 -16.19 -1.18 -1.64
N GLY A 48 -17.40 -0.76 -1.29
CA GLY A 48 -18.58 -0.79 -2.17
C GLY A 48 -18.46 0.07 -3.44
N LYS A 49 -17.50 0.99 -3.51
CA LYS A 49 -17.26 1.89 -4.65
C LYS A 49 -16.19 1.37 -5.61
N ILE A 50 -15.43 0.33 -5.23
CA ILE A 50 -14.31 -0.18 -6.05
C ILE A 50 -14.73 -1.38 -6.92
N HIS A 51 -15.83 -2.07 -6.57
CA HIS A 51 -16.35 -3.27 -7.24
C HIS A 51 -17.05 -3.05 -8.58
N GLU A 52 -17.38 -1.82 -8.96
CA GLU A 52 -18.03 -1.61 -10.25
C GLU A 52 -17.00 -1.79 -11.37
N ALA A 53 -17.07 -2.95 -12.03
CA ALA A 53 -16.45 -3.18 -13.34
C ALA A 53 -16.69 -1.96 -14.26
N PRO A 54 -15.80 -1.67 -15.23
CA PRO A 54 -15.86 -0.46 -16.07
C PRO A 54 -17.05 -0.42 -17.05
N HIS A 55 -18.17 -1.05 -16.74
CA HIS A 55 -19.44 -0.84 -17.39
C HIS A 55 -20.12 0.44 -16.87
N TYR A 56 -19.69 1.58 -17.43
CA TYR A 56 -20.52 2.75 -17.74
C TYR A 56 -21.42 3.39 -16.65
N LYS A 57 -21.28 3.08 -15.36
CA LYS A 57 -21.94 3.83 -14.28
C LYS A 57 -21.01 4.85 -13.63
N ARG A 58 -21.61 5.84 -12.97
CA ARG A 58 -20.95 7.01 -12.36
C ARG A 58 -20.18 6.64 -11.08
N GLU A 59 -20.32 5.44 -10.54
CA GLU A 59 -19.91 5.02 -9.19
C GLU A 59 -18.74 4.01 -9.19
N GLY A 60 -17.67 4.28 -9.94
CA GLY A 60 -16.44 3.48 -9.91
C GLY A 60 -15.46 3.86 -8.78
N SER A 61 -14.31 3.18 -8.72
CA SER A 61 -13.27 3.39 -7.69
C SER A 61 -13.02 4.89 -7.42
N PRO A 62 -12.95 5.35 -6.16
CA PRO A 62 -12.65 6.74 -5.84
C PRO A 62 -11.36 7.24 -6.50
N VAL A 63 -10.35 6.37 -6.62
CA VAL A 63 -9.12 6.65 -7.38
C VAL A 63 -9.47 6.90 -8.84
N PHE A 64 -10.24 6.01 -9.46
CA PHE A 64 -10.64 6.13 -10.86
C PHE A 64 -11.49 7.37 -11.14
N GLN A 65 -12.41 7.72 -10.24
CA GLN A 65 -13.24 8.91 -10.36
C GLN A 65 -12.40 10.19 -10.35
N ILE A 66 -11.43 10.29 -9.44
CA ILE A 66 -10.51 11.44 -9.38
C ILE A 66 -9.59 11.48 -10.61
N LEU A 67 -9.03 10.34 -11.00
CA LEU A 67 -8.23 10.24 -12.24
C LEU A 67 -9.05 10.73 -13.44
N ARG A 68 -10.32 10.31 -13.56
CA ARG A 68 -11.23 10.70 -14.63
C ARG A 68 -11.61 12.17 -14.58
N GLN A 69 -11.92 12.73 -13.41
CA GLN A 69 -12.24 14.14 -13.24
C GLN A 69 -11.05 15.01 -13.63
N ARG A 70 -9.85 14.67 -13.15
CA ARG A 70 -8.63 15.41 -13.47
C ARG A 70 -8.24 15.27 -14.93
N ALA A 71 -8.35 14.10 -15.54
CA ALA A 71 -8.10 13.91 -16.97
C ALA A 71 -9.09 14.65 -17.88
N ARG A 72 -10.27 15.04 -17.36
CA ARG A 72 -11.22 15.88 -18.09
C ARG A 72 -10.86 17.37 -18.06
N SER A 73 -10.25 17.84 -16.97
CA SER A 73 -9.92 19.26 -16.77
C SER A 73 -8.47 19.60 -17.12
N ASP A 74 -7.56 18.61 -17.15
CA ASP A 74 -6.14 18.78 -17.39
C ASP A 74 -5.67 17.89 -18.55
N ARG A 75 -5.39 18.51 -19.71
CA ARG A 75 -4.96 17.81 -20.91
C ARG A 75 -3.60 17.12 -20.73
N LYS A 76 -2.67 17.74 -20.02
CA LYS A 76 -1.34 17.17 -19.76
C LYS A 76 -1.48 15.93 -18.89
N PHE A 77 -2.30 16.02 -17.84
CA PHE A 77 -2.59 14.86 -16.98
C PHE A 77 -3.26 13.72 -17.76
N LYS A 78 -4.14 14.02 -18.71
CA LYS A 78 -4.76 13.00 -19.57
C LYS A 78 -3.72 12.25 -20.42
N GLU A 79 -2.75 12.96 -20.97
CA GLU A 79 -1.63 12.38 -21.72
C GLU A 79 -0.76 11.52 -20.79
N GLU A 80 -0.43 12.00 -19.57
CA GLU A 80 0.31 11.24 -18.54
C GLU A 80 -0.42 9.95 -18.11
N VAL A 81 -1.74 9.99 -17.93
CA VAL A 81 -2.54 8.79 -17.61
C VAL A 81 -2.47 7.77 -18.75
N GLY A 82 -2.52 8.24 -20.00
CA GLY A 82 -2.33 7.38 -21.17
C GLY A 82 -0.97 6.68 -21.13
N ASP A 83 0.10 7.43 -20.83
CA ASP A 83 1.45 6.87 -20.71
C ASP A 83 1.57 5.85 -19.59
N TRP A 84 0.83 5.99 -18.48
CA TRP A 84 0.87 5.03 -17.38
C TRP A 84 0.34 3.65 -17.75
N PHE A 85 -0.66 3.57 -18.63
CA PHE A 85 -1.17 2.26 -19.09
C PHE A 85 -0.09 1.46 -19.83
N PHE A 86 0.79 2.14 -20.57
CA PHE A 86 1.83 1.51 -21.36
C PHE A 86 3.18 1.38 -20.64
N ASN A 87 3.53 2.35 -19.81
CA ASN A 87 4.87 2.47 -19.21
C ASN A 87 4.88 2.34 -17.68
N GLY A 88 3.70 2.22 -17.07
CA GLY A 88 3.54 2.17 -15.63
C GLY A 88 3.43 3.52 -14.93
N MET A 89 2.58 3.56 -13.91
CA MET A 89 2.44 4.71 -13.02
C MET A 89 3.65 4.79 -12.09
N ARG A 90 4.30 5.95 -12.04
CA ARG A 90 5.39 6.18 -11.08
C ARG A 90 4.81 6.30 -9.67
N THR A 91 5.49 5.70 -8.69
CA THR A 91 5.11 5.76 -7.26
C THR A 91 5.05 7.20 -6.73
N THR A 92 5.83 8.13 -7.28
CA THR A 92 5.76 9.57 -6.95
C THR A 92 4.43 10.19 -7.36
N ASP A 93 3.91 9.82 -8.52
CA ASP A 93 2.64 10.35 -9.04
C ASP A 93 1.46 9.70 -8.32
N ALA A 94 1.53 8.39 -8.05
CA ALA A 94 0.60 7.68 -7.19
C ALA A 94 0.46 8.35 -5.81
N THR A 95 1.58 8.70 -5.18
CA THR A 95 1.59 9.38 -3.87
C THR A 95 0.92 10.75 -3.95
N ARG A 96 1.18 11.53 -5.00
CA ARG A 96 0.51 12.83 -5.22
C ARG A 96 -1.00 12.68 -5.40
N ILE A 97 -1.44 11.65 -6.12
CA ILE A 97 -2.87 11.36 -6.30
C ILE A 97 -3.51 10.99 -4.97
N LEU A 98 -2.91 10.08 -4.20
CA LEU A 98 -3.41 9.69 -2.87
C LEU A 98 -3.52 10.90 -1.94
N ASN A 99 -2.47 11.72 -1.84
CA ASN A 99 -2.52 12.93 -1.01
C ASN A 99 -3.62 13.90 -1.45
N LYS A 100 -3.77 14.13 -2.75
CA LYS A 100 -4.85 14.98 -3.27
C LYS A 100 -6.22 14.42 -2.92
N LEU A 101 -6.43 13.11 -3.10
CA LEU A 101 -7.68 12.42 -2.77
C LEU A 101 -8.02 12.63 -1.29
N PHE A 102 -7.08 12.38 -0.39
CA PHE A 102 -7.35 12.51 1.05
C PHE A 102 -7.56 13.94 1.49
N CYS A 103 -6.82 14.91 0.93
CA CYS A 103 -7.06 16.33 1.22
C CYS A 103 -8.45 16.80 0.75
N GLU A 104 -8.98 16.24 -0.35
CA GLU A 104 -10.32 16.59 -0.86
C GLU A 104 -11.45 15.91 -0.07
N TYR A 105 -11.26 14.66 0.37
CA TYR A 105 -12.28 13.89 1.07
C TYR A 105 -12.29 14.09 2.59
N TYR A 106 -11.13 14.29 3.21
CA TYR A 106 -10.98 14.43 4.64
C TYR A 106 -10.43 15.82 4.94
N THR A 107 -11.37 16.76 5.12
CA THR A 107 -11.10 18.18 5.41
C THR A 107 -10.56 18.43 6.83
N ASP A 108 -10.70 17.45 7.73
CA ASP A 108 -10.40 17.63 9.16
C ASP A 108 -8.92 17.45 9.54
N CYS A 109 -8.10 16.84 8.68
CA CYS A 109 -6.68 16.71 8.98
C CYS A 109 -5.92 17.92 8.41
N ARG A 110 -5.27 18.70 9.29
CA ARG A 110 -4.35 19.80 8.91
C ARG A 110 -3.10 19.32 8.14
N ALA A 111 -2.99 18.03 7.88
CA ALA A 111 -1.85 17.42 7.20
C ALA A 111 -2.01 17.53 5.68
N THR A 112 -0.99 18.07 5.02
CA THR A 112 -0.92 18.10 3.55
C THR A 112 -0.39 16.80 2.95
N ASN A 113 0.18 15.92 3.79
CA ASN A 113 0.89 14.71 3.39
C ASN A 113 0.35 13.50 4.18
N TYR A 114 -0.79 12.97 3.73
CA TYR A 114 -1.35 11.71 4.22
C TYR A 114 -0.51 10.50 3.82
N PHE A 115 0.24 10.56 2.71
CA PHE A 115 1.10 9.50 2.22
C PHE A 115 2.47 10.06 1.91
N ILE A 116 3.48 9.28 2.26
CA ILE A 116 4.89 9.62 2.10
C ILE A 116 5.47 8.66 1.05
N HIS A 117 6.05 9.23 0.01
CA HIS A 117 6.85 8.48 -0.96
C HIS A 117 8.28 8.36 -0.46
N GLN A 118 8.81 7.15 -0.45
CA GLN A 118 10.14 6.93 0.10
C GLN A 118 10.93 5.89 -0.66
N ARG A 119 12.22 6.18 -0.88
CA ARG A 119 13.18 5.16 -1.30
C ARG A 119 13.56 4.30 -0.11
N VAL A 120 13.52 2.99 -0.31
CA VAL A 120 13.90 1.98 0.69
C VAL A 120 15.19 1.31 0.24
N LYS A 121 16.22 1.43 1.08
CA LYS A 121 17.51 0.83 0.82
C LYS A 121 17.58 -0.59 1.37
N CYS A 122 18.00 -1.49 0.50
CA CYS A 122 18.26 -2.87 0.86
C CYS A 122 19.73 -3.02 1.29
N ARG A 123 19.97 -3.61 2.46
CA ARG A 123 21.28 -3.65 3.15
C ARG A 123 22.39 -4.32 2.32
N ARG A 124 22.06 -5.02 1.21
CA ARG A 124 22.99 -5.77 0.35
C ARG A 124 23.56 -5.02 -0.85
N MET A 125 23.15 -3.77 -1.12
CA MET A 125 23.81 -2.98 -2.16
C MET A 125 25.28 -2.72 -1.79
N ARG A 126 26.21 -3.29 -2.59
CA ARG A 126 27.67 -3.13 -2.42
C ARG A 126 27.99 -1.63 -2.29
N LYS A 127 28.71 -1.24 -1.22
CA LYS A 127 29.09 0.14 -0.85
C LYS A 127 29.55 1.04 -2.01
N ARG A 128 30.07 0.47 -3.12
CA ARG A 128 30.63 1.20 -4.27
C ARG A 128 29.60 1.92 -5.16
N LYS A 129 28.34 1.48 -5.24
CA LYS A 129 27.33 2.12 -6.13
C LYS A 129 26.64 3.35 -5.49
N TYR A 130 26.71 3.47 -4.17
CA TYR A 130 25.92 4.42 -3.39
C TYR A 130 26.55 5.82 -3.28
N ASN A 131 27.88 5.94 -3.45
CA ASN A 131 28.59 7.20 -3.26
C ASN A 131 28.40 8.24 -4.38
N ARG A 132 27.72 7.90 -5.50
CA ARG A 132 27.57 8.79 -6.65
C ARG A 132 26.20 9.48 -6.77
N GLN A 133 25.21 9.13 -5.94
CA GLN A 133 23.81 9.60 -6.15
C GLN A 133 23.12 10.29 -4.96
N LEU A 134 23.81 10.58 -3.85
CA LEU A 134 23.17 11.24 -2.69
C LEU A 134 23.75 12.61 -2.36
N ARG A 135 23.17 13.62 -3.01
CA ARG A 135 23.11 15.01 -2.54
C ARG A 135 21.67 15.54 -2.62
N ALA A 136 20.71 14.76 -2.14
CA ALA A 136 19.36 15.25 -1.85
C ALA A 136 18.98 14.75 -0.45
N LEU A 137 18.65 15.68 0.42
CA LEU A 137 18.43 15.53 1.88
C LEU A 137 17.14 14.76 2.25
N GLU A 138 16.71 13.78 1.45
CA GLU A 138 15.59 12.90 1.82
C GLU A 138 16.11 11.74 2.66
N ARG A 139 15.56 11.54 3.86
CA ARG A 139 15.87 10.43 4.75
C ARG A 139 15.51 9.11 4.05
N ILE A 140 16.49 8.40 3.52
CA ILE A 140 16.28 7.07 2.94
C ILE A 140 15.86 6.09 4.04
N TRP A 141 14.77 5.36 3.81
CA TRP A 141 14.28 4.35 4.73
C TRP A 141 15.03 3.03 4.55
N ASN A 142 15.05 2.23 5.60
CA ASN A 142 15.53 0.87 5.56
C ASN A 142 14.35 -0.12 5.73
N VAL A 143 14.63 -1.40 5.49
CA VAL A 143 13.63 -2.48 5.62
C VAL A 143 12.98 -2.53 7.01
N SER A 144 13.71 -2.18 8.08
CA SER A 144 13.16 -2.12 9.44
C SER A 144 12.14 -0.99 9.59
N ASP A 145 12.33 0.14 8.91
CA ASP A 145 11.34 1.23 8.94
C ASP A 145 10.01 0.79 8.28
N ILE A 146 10.08 -0.03 7.23
CA ILE A 146 8.89 -0.62 6.59
C ILE A 146 8.22 -1.65 7.50
N CYS A 147 8.98 -2.57 8.10
CA CYS A 147 8.43 -3.52 9.07
C CYS A 147 7.79 -2.78 10.26
N ASN A 148 8.41 -1.68 10.70
CA ASN A 148 7.82 -0.83 11.72
C ASN A 148 6.49 -0.27 11.22
N ALA A 149 6.42 0.42 10.08
CA ALA A 149 5.15 0.94 9.56
C ALA A 149 4.02 -0.13 9.51
N ILE A 150 4.34 -1.36 9.08
CA ILE A 150 3.39 -2.48 9.07
C ILE A 150 2.99 -2.90 10.49
N SER A 151 3.93 -2.92 11.45
CA SER A 151 3.64 -3.17 12.87
C SER A 151 2.76 -2.10 13.52
N TRP A 152 2.72 -0.90 12.93
CA TRP A 152 1.78 0.16 13.30
C TRP A 152 0.45 0.04 12.54
N HIS A 153 0.18 -1.10 11.91
CA HIS A 153 -1.04 -1.41 11.16
C HIS A 153 -1.23 -0.54 9.92
N LEU A 154 -0.15 -0.05 9.32
CA LEU A 154 -0.22 0.76 8.11
C LEU A 154 0.07 -0.10 6.88
N PRO A 155 -0.88 -0.23 5.94
CA PRO A 155 -0.65 -0.97 4.70
C PRO A 155 0.32 -0.18 3.80
N VAL A 156 1.40 -0.81 3.37
CA VAL A 156 2.47 -0.15 2.61
C VAL A 156 2.49 -0.66 1.17
N ILE A 157 2.44 0.26 0.20
CA ILE A 157 2.67 -0.10 -1.21
C ILE A 157 4.18 -0.22 -1.42
N ILE A 158 4.63 -1.35 -1.96
CA ILE A 158 6.02 -1.62 -2.31
C ILE A 158 6.09 -1.84 -3.82
N SER A 159 7.03 -1.18 -4.49
CA SER A 159 7.31 -1.39 -5.91
C SER A 159 8.82 -1.41 -6.18
N GLY A 160 9.28 -2.32 -7.04
CA GLY A 160 10.71 -2.56 -7.24
C GLY A 160 11.29 -3.65 -6.32
N GLY A 161 12.61 -3.66 -6.18
CA GLY A 161 13.32 -4.67 -5.40
C GLY A 161 13.19 -6.07 -6.02
N GLY A 162 12.79 -7.06 -5.23
CA GLY A 162 12.50 -8.42 -5.73
C GLY A 162 11.07 -8.64 -6.21
N ILE A 163 10.27 -7.55 -6.29
CA ILE A 163 8.96 -7.51 -6.94
C ILE A 163 9.10 -6.98 -8.39
N GLU A 164 10.33 -6.74 -8.86
CA GLU A 164 10.64 -6.30 -10.23
C GLU A 164 9.85 -5.04 -10.65
N ASN A 165 9.23 -5.02 -11.83
CA ASN A 165 8.45 -3.87 -12.31
C ASN A 165 7.02 -3.81 -11.75
N HIS A 166 6.72 -4.64 -10.75
CA HIS A 166 5.38 -4.78 -10.18
C HIS A 166 5.22 -3.97 -8.88
N ALA A 167 3.99 -3.92 -8.37
CA ALA A 167 3.67 -3.30 -7.08
C ALA A 167 2.74 -4.18 -6.26
N VAL A 168 2.99 -4.23 -4.95
CA VAL A 168 2.25 -5.05 -3.98
C VAL A 168 1.90 -4.22 -2.74
N VAL A 169 0.90 -4.66 -1.98
CA VAL A 169 0.51 -4.03 -0.71
C VAL A 169 0.90 -4.93 0.45
N ALA A 170 1.93 -4.54 1.20
CA ALA A 170 2.32 -5.21 2.43
C ALA A 170 1.36 -4.84 3.57
N VAL A 171 0.79 -5.84 4.22
CA VAL A 171 -0.25 -5.69 5.27
C VAL A 171 0.08 -6.41 6.57
N GLY A 172 1.14 -7.23 6.55
CA GLY A 172 1.54 -8.03 7.70
C GLY A 172 3.02 -8.33 7.67
N TRP A 173 3.58 -8.63 8.83
CA TRP A 173 4.94 -9.13 8.94
C TRP A 173 5.04 -10.11 10.09
N GLY A 174 6.08 -10.92 10.07
CA GLY A 174 6.40 -11.76 11.21
C GLY A 174 7.84 -12.21 11.22
N SER A 175 8.18 -12.88 12.31
CA SER A 175 9.52 -13.37 12.54
C SER A 175 9.54 -14.66 13.33
N GLU A 176 10.45 -15.55 12.95
CA GLU A 176 10.82 -16.74 13.71
C GLU A 176 12.33 -16.87 13.70
N GLY A 177 12.92 -16.75 14.90
CA GLY A 177 14.36 -16.68 15.07
C GLY A 177 14.99 -15.53 14.28
N ARG A 178 15.83 -15.86 13.30
CA ARG A 178 16.50 -14.88 12.42
C ARG A 178 15.76 -14.64 11.10
N SER A 179 14.71 -15.40 10.83
CA SER A 179 13.91 -15.27 9.62
C SER A 179 12.84 -14.21 9.82
N ARG A 180 12.65 -13.37 8.79
CA ARG A 180 11.57 -12.39 8.72
C ARG A 180 10.82 -12.58 7.42
N TRP A 181 9.51 -12.46 7.48
CA TRP A 181 8.62 -12.52 6.32
C TRP A 181 7.64 -11.35 6.34
N ILE A 182 7.10 -11.06 5.16
CA ILE A 182 6.04 -10.09 4.97
C ILE A 182 4.88 -10.79 4.29
N THR A 183 3.69 -10.50 4.80
CA THR A 183 2.45 -10.78 4.12
C THR A 183 2.13 -9.61 3.22
N TYR A 184 1.88 -9.89 1.95
CA TYR A 184 1.47 -8.87 1.00
C TYR A 184 0.36 -9.37 0.10
N HIS A 185 -0.42 -8.43 -0.42
CA HIS A 185 -1.40 -8.65 -1.46
C HIS A 185 -0.80 -8.22 -2.80
N ASP A 186 -0.85 -9.14 -3.74
CA ASP A 186 -0.50 -8.88 -5.13
C ASP A 186 -1.78 -8.51 -5.89
N PRO A 187 -1.86 -7.34 -6.52
CA PRO A 187 -2.99 -6.95 -7.36
C PRO A 187 -3.39 -7.97 -8.43
N GLY A 188 -2.46 -8.77 -8.95
CA GLY A 188 -2.73 -9.81 -9.94
C GLY A 188 -3.15 -11.16 -9.34
N LEU A 189 -3.17 -11.31 -8.01
CA LEU A 189 -3.51 -12.57 -7.34
C LEU A 189 -4.67 -12.41 -6.36
N VAL A 190 -5.55 -13.41 -6.34
CA VAL A 190 -6.74 -13.46 -5.45
C VAL A 190 -6.37 -13.86 -4.02
N ARG A 191 -5.10 -14.14 -3.69
CA ARG A 191 -4.71 -14.60 -2.35
C ARG A 191 -3.51 -13.82 -1.85
N SER A 192 -3.46 -13.61 -0.53
CA SER A 192 -2.28 -13.06 0.12
C SER A 192 -1.10 -14.00 -0.05
N SER A 193 0.06 -13.42 -0.31
CA SER A 193 1.33 -14.12 -0.41
C SER A 193 2.17 -13.86 0.83
N TRP A 194 2.92 -14.88 1.23
CA TRP A 194 3.92 -14.80 2.28
C TRP A 194 5.27 -15.04 1.66
N ASP A 195 6.16 -14.06 1.76
CA ASP A 195 7.54 -14.25 1.34
C ASP A 195 8.53 -13.73 2.37
N TYR A 196 9.73 -14.30 2.32
CA TYR A 196 10.84 -13.80 3.10
C TYR A 196 11.14 -12.35 2.74
N VAL A 197 11.40 -11.54 3.76
CA VAL A 197 11.81 -10.13 3.62
C VAL A 197 12.96 -9.99 2.62
N ARG A 198 13.93 -10.93 2.63
CA ARG A 198 15.08 -10.93 1.70
C ARG A 198 14.72 -11.15 0.23
N LYS A 199 13.55 -11.71 -0.06
CA LYS A 199 13.06 -11.94 -1.42
C LYS A 199 12.39 -10.66 -1.93
N ILE A 200 11.51 -10.06 -1.13
CA ILE A 200 10.84 -8.78 -1.48
C ILE A 200 11.85 -7.64 -1.57
N PHE A 201 12.75 -7.54 -0.59
CA PHE A 201 13.78 -6.50 -0.48
C PHE A 201 15.16 -7.02 -0.94
N TYR A 202 15.18 -7.66 -2.11
CA TYR A 202 16.42 -8.15 -2.72
C TYR A 202 17.32 -6.99 -3.21
N ASP A 203 16.72 -5.99 -3.85
CA ASP A 203 17.36 -4.73 -4.29
C ASP A 203 16.57 -3.52 -3.77
N ASP A 204 17.13 -2.32 -3.90
CA ASP A 204 16.48 -1.07 -3.52
C ASP A 204 15.10 -0.94 -4.19
N CYS A 205 14.13 -0.41 -3.45
CA CYS A 205 12.75 -0.29 -3.92
C CYS A 205 12.16 1.07 -3.55
N ALA A 206 10.98 1.37 -4.09
CA ALA A 206 10.16 2.49 -3.65
C ALA A 206 9.02 1.97 -2.76
N ALA A 207 8.63 2.80 -1.80
CA ALA A 207 7.47 2.54 -0.97
C ALA A 207 6.57 3.79 -0.87
N ILE A 208 5.27 3.56 -0.80
CA ILE A 208 4.28 4.59 -0.45
C ILE A 208 3.71 4.18 0.90
N ILE A 209 3.93 5.03 1.91
CA ILE A 209 3.63 4.74 3.31
C ILE A 209 2.55 5.72 3.78
N PRO A 210 1.43 5.22 4.35
CA PRO A 210 0.48 6.08 5.05
C PRO A 210 1.18 6.81 6.21
N ASN A 211 0.93 8.11 6.37
CA ASN A 211 1.46 8.89 7.46
C ASN A 211 0.73 8.51 8.75
N TRP A 212 1.49 7.94 9.70
CA TRP A 212 0.95 7.38 10.94
C TRP A 212 0.12 8.38 11.75
N GLU A 213 0.46 9.67 11.70
CA GLU A 213 -0.23 10.75 12.40
C GLU A 213 -1.66 10.92 11.87
N CYS A 214 -1.83 10.82 10.54
CA CYS A 214 -3.10 11.04 9.85
C CYS A 214 -4.07 9.87 9.99
N PHE A 215 -3.58 8.67 10.31
CA PHE A 215 -4.37 7.44 10.35
C PHE A 215 -4.42 6.83 11.74
N THR A 216 -4.35 7.63 12.80
CA THR A 216 -4.41 7.10 14.18
C THR A 216 -5.75 6.41 14.49
N GLU A 217 -6.84 6.90 13.91
CA GLU A 217 -8.20 6.38 14.18
C GLU A 217 -8.65 5.31 13.17
N HIS A 218 -8.02 5.26 12.00
CA HIS A 218 -8.43 4.43 10.86
C HIS A 218 -7.29 3.52 10.42
N ARG A 219 -7.06 2.44 11.18
CA ARG A 219 -6.07 1.42 10.82
C ARG A 219 -6.72 0.06 10.64
N PRO A 220 -6.38 -0.69 9.58
CA PRO A 220 -6.87 -2.04 9.40
C PRO A 220 -6.33 -2.96 10.51
N PRO A 221 -6.99 -4.11 10.73
CA PRO A 221 -6.35 -5.22 11.40
C PRO A 221 -5.06 -5.63 10.68
N ALA A 222 -3.98 -5.85 11.43
CA ALA A 222 -2.72 -6.34 10.89
C ALA A 222 -2.61 -7.85 11.08
N LEU A 223 -2.01 -8.53 10.12
CA LEU A 223 -1.67 -9.94 10.26
C LEU A 223 -0.28 -10.07 10.84
N ILE A 224 -0.19 -10.60 12.06
CA ILE A 224 1.07 -10.69 12.81
C ILE A 224 1.35 -12.16 13.10
N THR A 225 2.57 -12.60 12.77
CA THR A 225 3.03 -13.95 13.09
C THR A 225 4.14 -13.91 14.11
N ARG A 226 3.92 -14.57 15.24
CA ARG A 226 4.86 -14.72 16.35
C ARG A 226 5.19 -16.21 16.51
N GLY A 227 6.35 -16.63 16.00
CA GLY A 227 6.73 -18.05 15.97
C GLY A 227 5.80 -18.86 15.04
N LYS A 228 5.16 -19.91 15.57
CA LYS A 228 4.22 -20.76 14.82
C LYS A 228 2.77 -20.26 14.80
N HIS A 229 2.48 -19.16 15.50
CA HIS A 229 1.13 -18.63 15.63
C HIS A 229 0.98 -17.39 14.75
N THR A 230 -0.02 -17.41 13.86
CA THR A 230 -0.47 -16.26 13.08
C THR A 230 -1.81 -15.82 13.63
N GLU A 231 -1.91 -14.55 13.99
CA GLU A 231 -3.12 -13.94 14.52
C GLU A 231 -3.39 -12.58 13.84
N TYR A 232 -4.67 -12.20 13.83
CA TYR A 232 -5.06 -10.84 13.44
C TYR A 232 -5.04 -9.98 14.69
N GLU A 233 -4.21 -8.95 14.66
CA GLU A 233 -4.18 -7.91 15.69
C GLU A 233 -5.09 -6.78 15.22
N VAL A 234 -6.13 -6.46 16.00
CA VAL A 234 -7.01 -5.33 15.71
C VAL A 234 -6.38 -4.08 16.31
N TRP A 235 -6.32 -3.00 15.54
CA TRP A 235 -5.80 -1.74 16.04
C TRP A 235 -6.68 -1.19 17.17
N ASN A 236 -6.07 -0.89 18.32
CA ASN A 236 -6.74 -0.24 19.44
C ASN A 236 -6.08 1.12 19.74
N PRO A 237 -6.73 2.24 19.38
CA PRO A 237 -6.19 3.58 19.64
C PRO A 237 -5.89 3.87 21.12
N GLU A 238 -6.62 3.21 22.04
CA GLU A 238 -6.48 3.42 23.50
C GLU A 238 -5.14 2.92 24.07
N GLU A 239 -4.50 1.96 23.40
CA GLU A 239 -3.23 1.37 23.83
C GLU A 239 -2.04 2.34 23.69
N LEU A 240 -2.20 3.39 22.88
CA LEU A 240 -1.21 4.47 22.77
C LEU A 240 -1.08 5.31 24.05
N GLY A 241 -2.12 5.32 24.90
CA GLY A 241 -2.14 6.09 26.15
C GLY A 241 -1.39 5.44 27.32
N HIS A 242 -1.04 4.16 27.21
CA HIS A 242 -0.43 3.37 28.30
C HIS A 242 1.08 3.13 28.13
N SER A 243 1.69 3.71 27.10
CA SER A 243 3.14 3.68 26.89
C SER A 243 3.78 4.95 27.48
N LYS A 244 3.89 5.02 28.81
CA LYS A 244 4.74 5.98 29.53
C LYS A 244 5.73 5.25 30.41
#